data_AF-A0A8C1N1Y8-F1
#
_entry.id   AF-A0A8C1N1Y8-F1
#
_cell.length_a   1.000
_cell.length_b   1.000
_cell.length_c   1.000
_cell.angle_alpha   90.00
_cell.angle_beta   90.00
_cell.angle_gamma   90.00
#
_symmetry.space_group_name_H-M   'P 1'
#
loop_
_entity.id
_entity.type
_entity.pdbx_description
1 polymer ?
#
loop_
_entity_poly.entity_id
_entity_poly.type
_entity_poly.pdbx_seq_one_letter_code
_entity_poly.pdbx_strand_id
1 'polypeptide(L)'
;MFAKMAVDHLFATFILFLISNTGFSAEISVFVQTGASVQLNIQTQQLPEFDIFAWMNDKSESIVRYNTDSKRINPHDSYKDRVDFNDRTFSVTLKNMQKTDSGLYTARTTGSINTDLASYRVSVIDAVEAPVLTVNSNWSSSDSCTVNFTCRAHELMINSSYQNNRCSPQEVTSHEIHTLILDCSEESIICNHSNPVSLKEDRINIKELCINKESGSDNHLIDSSLLGPVVGLAAVCILMLCLSVFLYFKYKKGAQEEVAECSSVYAQVEVSFIIKLADTMVMLSCCVVLFNHVQNNFGRIYHVHPFL
;
A
#
# COMPACT_ATOMS: atom_id res chain seq x y z
N MET A 1 48.35 -34.86 -34.62
CA MET A 1 46.99 -34.30 -34.37
C MET A 1 46.01 -35.37 -33.89
N PHE A 2 46.01 -36.59 -34.46
CA PHE A 2 45.15 -37.70 -34.03
C PHE A 2 45.38 -38.25 -32.60
N ALA A 3 46.63 -38.32 -32.13
CA ALA A 3 46.93 -38.82 -30.79
C ALA A 3 46.43 -37.89 -29.66
N LYS A 4 46.30 -36.57 -29.93
CA LYS A 4 45.85 -35.59 -28.93
C LYS A 4 44.34 -35.69 -28.70
N MET A 5 43.57 -35.87 -29.78
CA MET A 5 42.12 -36.06 -29.72
C MET A 5 41.70 -37.36 -29.00
N ALA A 6 42.48 -38.45 -29.14
CA ALA A 6 42.19 -39.71 -28.47
C ALA A 6 42.40 -39.64 -26.95
N VAL A 7 43.42 -38.91 -26.50
CA VAL A 7 43.68 -38.66 -25.08
C VAL A 7 42.58 -37.80 -24.46
N ASP A 8 42.14 -36.76 -25.16
CA ASP A 8 41.05 -35.88 -24.70
C ASP A 8 39.71 -36.65 -24.57
N HIS A 9 39.43 -37.59 -25.50
CA HIS A 9 38.21 -38.40 -25.46
C HIS A 9 38.24 -39.46 -24.35
N LEU A 10 39.39 -40.07 -24.08
CA LEU A 10 39.60 -41.01 -22.96
C LEU A 10 39.50 -40.30 -21.60
N PHE A 11 39.98 -39.06 -21.53
CA PHE A 11 39.86 -38.24 -20.33
C PHE A 11 38.42 -37.83 -20.09
N ALA A 12 37.70 -37.42 -21.13
CA ALA A 12 36.28 -37.07 -21.04
C ALA A 12 35.40 -38.26 -20.62
N THR A 13 35.65 -39.48 -21.15
CA THR A 13 34.92 -40.68 -20.74
C THR A 13 35.27 -41.12 -19.32
N PHE A 14 36.52 -40.94 -18.89
CA PHE A 14 36.92 -41.20 -17.50
C PHE A 14 36.26 -40.20 -16.53
N ILE A 15 36.20 -38.91 -16.87
CA ILE A 15 35.48 -37.90 -16.07
C ILE A 15 33.98 -38.20 -16.03
N LEU A 16 33.35 -38.56 -17.15
CA LEU A 16 31.95 -39.00 -17.18
C LEU A 16 31.70 -40.25 -16.32
N PHE A 17 32.64 -41.20 -16.32
CA PHE A 17 32.58 -42.39 -15.46
C PHE A 17 32.75 -42.05 -13.97
N LEU A 18 33.58 -41.04 -13.63
CA LEU A 18 33.70 -40.54 -12.26
C LEU A 18 32.43 -39.79 -11.80
N ILE A 19 31.77 -39.04 -12.69
CA ILE A 19 30.51 -38.36 -12.39
C ILE A 19 29.37 -39.38 -12.23
N SER A 20 29.34 -40.48 -13.01
CA SER A 20 28.32 -41.53 -12.87
C SER A 20 28.49 -42.41 -11.63
N ASN A 21 29.71 -42.51 -11.07
CA ASN A 21 30.00 -43.35 -9.90
C ASN A 21 30.04 -42.58 -8.57
N THR A 22 29.94 -41.25 -8.61
CA THR A 22 29.70 -40.47 -7.40
C THR A 22 28.21 -40.40 -7.16
N GLY A 23 27.67 -41.43 -6.52
CA GLY A 23 26.34 -41.41 -5.91
C GLY A 23 26.33 -40.45 -4.72
N PHE A 24 26.60 -39.17 -4.96
CA PHE A 24 26.42 -38.11 -3.98
C PHE A 24 24.94 -37.77 -4.02
N SER A 25 24.15 -38.30 -3.07
CA SER A 25 22.82 -37.76 -2.82
C SER A 25 23.05 -36.31 -2.35
N ALA A 26 22.89 -35.37 -3.27
CA ALA A 26 23.01 -33.95 -2.95
C ALA A 26 21.95 -33.63 -1.90
N GLU A 27 22.40 -33.19 -0.74
CA GLU A 27 21.53 -32.75 0.34
C GLU A 27 20.75 -31.51 -0.15
N ILE A 28 19.41 -31.61 -0.23
CA ILE A 28 18.57 -30.52 -0.73
C ILE A 28 18.18 -29.61 0.44
N SER A 29 18.55 -28.34 0.36
CA SER A 29 18.13 -27.33 1.33
C SER A 29 16.70 -26.86 1.04
N VAL A 30 15.83 -26.88 2.05
CA VAL A 30 14.43 -26.43 1.96
C VAL A 30 14.13 -25.47 3.09
N PHE A 31 13.65 -24.28 2.75
CA PHE A 31 13.19 -23.29 3.72
C PHE A 31 11.68 -23.37 3.89
N VAL A 32 11.22 -23.34 5.14
CA VAL A 32 9.80 -23.45 5.49
C VAL A 32 9.46 -22.34 6.47
N GLN A 33 8.35 -21.64 6.23
CA GLN A 33 7.87 -20.65 7.18
C GLN A 33 7.33 -21.36 8.44
N THR A 34 7.62 -20.85 9.63
CA THR A 34 7.03 -21.34 10.89
C THR A 34 5.50 -21.45 10.79
N GLY A 35 4.96 -22.59 11.19
CA GLY A 35 3.54 -22.93 11.11
C GLY A 35 3.07 -23.46 9.75
N ALA A 36 3.88 -23.34 8.69
CA ALA A 36 3.55 -23.89 7.37
C ALA A 36 3.76 -25.41 7.30
N SER A 37 3.43 -26.00 6.16
CA SER A 37 3.67 -27.42 5.87
C SER A 37 4.74 -27.58 4.80
N VAL A 38 5.45 -28.71 4.82
CA VAL A 38 6.46 -29.06 3.82
C VAL A 38 6.23 -30.47 3.29
N GLN A 39 6.35 -30.66 1.98
CA GLN A 39 6.33 -31.98 1.36
C GLN A 39 7.74 -32.36 0.90
N LEU A 40 8.20 -33.53 1.34
CA LEU A 40 9.48 -34.11 0.98
C LEU A 40 9.23 -35.34 0.10
N ASN A 41 9.88 -35.37 -1.06
CA ASN A 41 9.71 -36.40 -2.08
C ASN A 41 10.97 -37.27 -2.18
N ILE A 42 10.83 -38.53 -2.56
CA ILE A 42 12.01 -39.33 -2.92
C ILE A 42 12.65 -38.79 -4.21
N GLN A 43 13.97 -38.92 -4.35
CA GLN A 43 14.70 -38.40 -5.53
C GLN A 43 14.93 -39.47 -6.62
N THR A 44 14.53 -40.72 -6.36
CA THR A 44 14.68 -41.82 -7.32
C THR A 44 13.35 -42.16 -8.00
N GLN A 45 13.42 -42.50 -9.29
CA GLN A 45 12.29 -43.07 -10.03
C GLN A 45 12.23 -44.60 -9.91
N GLN A 46 13.36 -45.26 -9.63
CA GLN A 46 13.43 -46.70 -9.46
C GLN A 46 13.78 -47.03 -8.01
N LEU A 47 12.82 -47.66 -7.34
CA LEU A 47 13.00 -48.13 -5.97
C LEU A 47 13.72 -49.48 -5.98
N PRO A 48 14.73 -49.68 -5.10
CA PRO A 48 15.27 -51.02 -4.86
C PRO A 48 14.18 -51.91 -4.25
N GLU A 49 14.41 -53.22 -4.18
CA GLU A 49 13.58 -54.10 -3.37
C GLU A 49 13.82 -53.82 -1.89
N PHE A 50 12.75 -53.69 -1.10
CA PHE A 50 12.83 -53.38 0.32
C PHE A 50 11.66 -53.97 1.12
N ASP A 51 11.94 -54.27 2.38
CA ASP A 51 10.96 -54.76 3.35
C ASP A 51 10.28 -53.60 4.08
N ILE A 52 11.07 -52.56 4.38
CA ILE A 52 10.64 -51.37 5.12
C ILE A 52 11.12 -50.10 4.42
N PHE A 53 10.23 -49.13 4.29
CA PHE A 53 10.55 -47.76 3.97
C PHE A 53 10.33 -46.88 5.21
N ALA A 54 11.20 -45.90 5.45
CA ALA A 54 11.03 -44.94 6.52
C ALA A 54 11.48 -43.54 6.12
N TRP A 55 10.73 -42.52 6.56
CA TRP A 55 11.27 -41.18 6.74
C TRP A 55 11.85 -41.07 8.15
N MET A 56 13.05 -40.53 8.25
CA MET A 56 13.78 -40.33 9.50
C MET A 56 14.07 -38.85 9.71
N ASN A 57 14.06 -38.42 10.97
CA ASN A 57 14.49 -37.09 11.38
C ASN A 57 16.02 -37.03 11.58
N ASP A 58 16.49 -35.87 12.01
CA ASP A 58 17.90 -35.55 12.24
C ASP A 58 18.57 -36.42 13.31
N LYS A 59 17.76 -36.96 14.24
CA LYS A 59 18.16 -37.89 15.31
C LYS A 59 18.15 -39.35 14.87
N SER A 60 17.91 -39.63 13.57
CA SER A 60 17.70 -40.98 13.04
C SER A 60 16.49 -41.71 13.65
N GLU A 61 15.55 -40.97 14.22
CA GLU A 61 14.27 -41.51 14.69
C GLU A 61 13.30 -41.56 13.51
N SER A 62 12.49 -42.62 13.45
CA SER A 62 11.52 -42.74 12.38
C SER A 62 10.35 -41.80 12.61
N ILE A 63 10.00 -41.02 11.59
CA ILE A 63 8.81 -40.19 11.53
C ILE A 63 7.60 -41.05 11.13
N VAL A 64 7.78 -41.88 10.11
CA VAL A 64 6.78 -42.83 9.62
C VAL A 64 7.50 -44.03 9.00
N ARG A 65 6.95 -45.23 9.22
CA ARG A 65 7.39 -46.47 8.58
C ARG A 65 6.29 -47.01 7.67
N TYR A 66 6.70 -47.60 6.57
CA TYR A 66 5.85 -48.37 5.68
C TYR A 66 6.43 -49.76 5.50
N ASN A 67 5.65 -50.81 5.74
CA ASN A 67 6.06 -52.19 5.53
C ASN A 67 5.41 -52.74 4.25
N THR A 68 6.24 -53.26 3.35
CA THR A 68 5.81 -53.69 2.00
C THR A 68 4.83 -54.86 2.04
N ASP A 69 5.10 -55.87 2.89
CA ASP A 69 4.30 -57.10 2.96
C ASP A 69 2.88 -56.85 3.50
N SER A 70 2.81 -56.15 4.63
CA SER A 70 1.53 -55.88 5.31
C SER A 70 0.82 -54.64 4.77
N LYS A 71 1.49 -53.83 3.95
CA LYS A 71 1.03 -52.51 3.48
C LYS A 71 0.62 -51.57 4.63
N ARG A 72 1.19 -51.76 5.81
CA ARG A 72 0.89 -50.96 7.00
C ARG A 72 1.75 -49.70 7.03
N ILE A 73 1.10 -48.57 7.25
CA ILE A 73 1.72 -47.28 7.54
C ILE A 73 1.70 -47.09 9.06
N ASN A 74 2.87 -46.86 9.65
CA ASN A 74 3.04 -46.68 11.08
C ASN A 74 3.76 -45.36 11.37
N PRO A 75 3.02 -44.24 11.54
CA PRO A 75 3.57 -42.99 12.03
C PRO A 75 4.10 -43.14 13.45
N HIS A 76 5.16 -42.43 13.78
CA HIS A 76 5.61 -42.29 15.17
C HIS A 76 4.63 -41.41 15.95
N ASP A 77 4.41 -41.72 17.22
CA ASP A 77 3.36 -41.08 18.03
C ASP A 77 3.50 -39.55 18.09
N SER A 78 4.73 -39.04 18.15
CA SER A 78 5.01 -37.59 18.15
C SER A 78 4.64 -36.87 16.85
N TYR A 79 4.46 -37.61 15.75
CA TYR A 79 4.13 -37.05 14.43
C TYR A 79 2.71 -37.40 13.98
N LYS A 80 2.01 -38.29 14.68
CA LYS A 80 0.74 -38.90 14.26
C LYS A 80 -0.31 -37.90 13.74
N ASP A 81 -0.42 -36.74 14.38
CA ASP A 81 -1.44 -35.73 14.03
C ASP A 81 -0.97 -34.71 12.99
N ARG A 82 0.31 -34.76 12.60
CA ARG A 82 0.97 -33.77 11.73
C ARG A 82 1.80 -34.37 10.60
N VAL A 83 1.68 -35.67 10.35
CA VAL A 83 2.32 -36.35 9.23
C VAL A 83 1.30 -37.01 8.32
N ASP A 84 1.36 -36.67 7.03
CA ASP A 84 0.64 -37.38 5.99
C ASP A 84 1.65 -38.11 5.11
N PHE A 85 1.52 -39.43 5.00
CA PHE A 85 2.37 -40.27 4.15
C PHE A 85 1.59 -40.74 2.92
N ASN A 86 2.21 -40.62 1.75
CA ASN A 86 1.66 -41.12 0.50
C ASN A 86 2.34 -42.44 0.13
N ASP A 87 1.60 -43.54 0.16
CA ASP A 87 2.11 -44.90 -0.11
C ASP A 87 2.36 -45.20 -1.60
N ARG A 88 1.93 -44.31 -2.51
CA ARG A 88 2.19 -44.43 -3.95
C ARG A 88 3.49 -43.73 -4.35
N THR A 89 3.75 -42.56 -3.78
CA THR A 89 4.92 -41.73 -4.10
C THR A 89 6.02 -41.81 -3.05
N PHE A 90 5.76 -42.45 -1.91
CA PHE A 90 6.63 -42.51 -0.73
C PHE A 90 7.02 -41.14 -0.16
N SER A 91 6.24 -40.10 -0.50
CA SER A 91 6.45 -38.75 0.01
C SER A 91 5.83 -38.56 1.38
N VAL A 92 6.38 -37.62 2.14
CA VAL A 92 5.85 -37.21 3.44
C VAL A 92 5.49 -35.73 3.40
N THR A 93 4.33 -35.39 3.94
CA THR A 93 3.96 -34.00 4.23
C THR A 93 3.95 -33.81 5.74
N LEU A 94 4.82 -32.92 6.21
CA LEU A 94 4.90 -32.52 7.61
C LEU A 94 4.16 -31.19 7.80
N LYS A 95 3.19 -31.17 8.70
CA LYS A 95 2.31 -30.02 8.96
C LYS A 95 2.77 -29.24 10.19
N ASN A 96 2.43 -27.96 10.22
CA ASN A 96 2.67 -27.07 11.35
C ASN A 96 4.12 -27.10 11.82
N MET A 97 5.04 -26.88 10.88
CA MET A 97 6.49 -26.94 11.11
C MET A 97 6.93 -25.88 12.11
N GLN A 98 7.71 -26.30 13.11
CA GLN A 98 8.28 -25.43 14.14
C GLN A 98 9.79 -25.30 13.97
N LYS A 99 10.41 -24.26 14.53
CA LYS A 99 11.87 -24.07 14.47
C LYS A 99 12.65 -25.29 14.96
N THR A 100 12.15 -25.98 15.98
CA THR A 100 12.72 -27.21 16.55
C THR A 100 12.66 -28.41 15.61
N ASP A 101 11.86 -28.32 14.55
CA ASP A 101 11.77 -29.34 13.49
C ASP A 101 12.82 -29.13 12.39
N SER A 102 13.63 -28.06 12.47
CA SER A 102 14.74 -27.87 11.53
C SER A 102 15.77 -28.98 11.71
N GLY A 103 16.30 -29.50 10.62
CA GLY A 103 17.25 -30.59 10.66
C GLY A 103 17.33 -31.39 9.37
N LEU A 104 18.05 -32.49 9.42
CA LEU A 104 18.19 -33.43 8.32
C LEU A 104 16.98 -34.39 8.29
N TYR A 105 16.42 -34.59 7.11
CA TYR A 105 15.34 -35.54 6.87
C TYR A 105 15.77 -36.52 5.78
N THR A 106 15.71 -37.81 6.08
CA THR A 106 16.21 -38.86 5.19
C THR A 106 15.12 -39.87 4.90
N ALA A 107 14.88 -40.13 3.62
CA ALA A 107 14.09 -41.28 3.17
C ALA A 107 15.02 -42.48 3.03
N ARG A 108 14.74 -43.58 3.73
CA ARG A 108 15.57 -44.79 3.74
C ARG A 108 14.73 -46.03 3.47
N THR A 109 15.24 -46.90 2.61
CA THR A 109 14.76 -48.29 2.48
C THR A 109 15.65 -49.23 3.26
N THR A 110 15.04 -50.28 3.81
CA THR A 110 15.68 -51.37 4.55
C THR A 110 15.22 -52.69 3.96
N GLY A 111 16.18 -53.56 3.65
CA GLY A 111 15.99 -54.88 3.07
C GLY A 111 17.34 -55.58 3.02
N SER A 112 17.66 -56.26 1.92
CA SER A 112 19.00 -56.85 1.70
C SER A 112 20.12 -55.80 1.77
N ILE A 113 19.85 -54.58 1.30
CA ILE A 113 20.76 -53.43 1.36
C ILE A 113 19.96 -52.24 1.85
N ASN A 114 20.50 -51.50 2.81
CA ASN A 114 19.91 -50.23 3.22
C ASN A 114 20.32 -49.13 2.24
N THR A 115 19.36 -48.32 1.79
CA THR A 115 19.63 -47.28 0.79
C THR A 115 18.90 -46.00 1.15
N ASP A 116 19.61 -44.88 1.11
CA ASP A 116 19.03 -43.56 1.27
C ASP A 116 18.54 -43.06 -0.11
N LEU A 117 17.26 -42.73 -0.19
CA LEU A 117 16.57 -42.37 -1.43
C LEU A 117 16.40 -40.86 -1.60
N ALA A 118 16.52 -40.10 -0.51
CA ALA A 118 16.52 -38.65 -0.49
C ALA A 118 17.09 -38.14 0.83
N SER A 119 17.73 -36.98 0.78
CA SER A 119 18.19 -36.26 1.96
C SER A 119 17.87 -34.77 1.82
N TYR A 120 17.17 -34.22 2.81
CA TYR A 120 16.75 -32.82 2.86
C TYR A 120 17.25 -32.15 4.14
N ARG A 121 17.89 -30.99 4.02
CA ARG A 121 18.13 -30.09 5.16
C ARG A 121 17.00 -29.07 5.21
N VAL A 122 16.08 -29.28 6.14
CA VAL A 122 14.94 -28.40 6.35
C VAL A 122 15.31 -27.32 7.37
N SER A 123 15.14 -26.06 6.99
CA SER A 123 15.33 -24.88 7.83
C SER A 123 13.99 -24.18 8.03
N VAL A 124 13.43 -24.26 9.24
CA VAL A 124 12.18 -23.59 9.58
C VAL A 124 12.49 -22.21 10.16
N ILE A 125 12.04 -21.16 9.47
CA ILE A 125 12.33 -19.77 9.81
C ILE A 125 11.05 -18.95 9.89
N ASP A 126 11.07 -17.87 10.67
CA ASP A 126 9.92 -16.97 10.76
C ASP A 126 9.80 -16.10 9.50
N ALA A 127 8.59 -15.61 9.25
CA ALA A 127 8.41 -14.52 8.31
C ALA A 127 9.12 -13.26 8.81
N VAL A 128 9.64 -12.46 7.89
CA VAL A 128 10.24 -11.17 8.20
C VAL A 128 9.19 -10.18 8.69
N GLU A 129 9.60 -9.33 9.63
CA GLU A 129 8.87 -8.13 10.00
C GLU A 129 9.04 -7.06 8.91
N ALA A 130 8.07 -6.14 8.83
CA ALA A 130 8.15 -5.01 7.93
C ALA A 130 9.40 -4.16 8.25
N PRO A 131 10.15 -3.73 7.23
CA PRO A 131 11.22 -2.77 7.45
C PRO A 131 10.65 -1.47 7.98
N VAL A 132 11.49 -0.66 8.63
CA VAL A 132 11.14 0.68 9.09
C VAL A 132 11.90 1.68 8.22
N LEU A 133 11.17 2.39 7.37
CA LEU A 133 11.68 3.45 6.53
C LEU A 133 11.47 4.80 7.22
N THR A 134 12.55 5.39 7.71
CA THR A 134 12.54 6.63 8.51
C THR A 134 13.08 7.80 7.70
N VAL A 135 12.36 8.92 7.66
CA VAL A 135 12.88 10.19 7.14
C VAL A 135 13.74 10.85 8.20
N ASN A 136 15.00 11.12 7.88
CA ASN A 136 15.92 11.79 8.78
C ASN A 136 15.86 13.31 8.61
N SER A 137 15.78 13.77 7.36
CA SER A 137 15.60 15.18 7.02
C SER A 137 15.02 15.32 5.61
N ASN A 138 14.17 16.30 5.38
CA ASN A 138 13.74 16.67 4.04
C ASN A 138 14.06 18.14 3.78
N TRP A 139 14.30 18.46 2.51
CA TRP A 139 14.44 19.81 2.02
C TRP A 139 13.81 19.90 0.63
N SER A 140 12.86 20.81 0.47
CA SER A 140 12.19 21.07 -0.82
C SER A 140 12.27 22.55 -1.17
N SER A 141 12.64 22.85 -2.40
CA SER A 141 12.52 24.16 -3.05
C SER A 141 11.71 24.03 -4.35
N SER A 142 11.54 25.13 -5.09
CA SER A 142 10.79 25.15 -6.36
C SER A 142 11.26 24.10 -7.37
N ASP A 143 12.57 23.87 -7.43
CA ASP A 143 13.19 23.07 -8.49
C ASP A 143 13.92 21.83 -7.95
N SER A 144 13.96 21.64 -6.63
CA SER A 144 14.71 20.53 -6.05
C SER A 144 14.04 19.99 -4.80
N CYS A 145 14.03 18.66 -4.69
CA CYS A 145 13.71 17.98 -3.45
C CYS A 145 14.85 17.04 -3.08
N THR A 146 15.28 17.10 -1.82
CA THR A 146 16.26 16.21 -1.24
C THR A 146 15.69 15.60 0.03
N VAL A 147 15.66 14.27 0.11
CA VAL A 147 15.19 13.54 1.30
C VAL A 147 16.28 12.60 1.76
N ASN A 148 16.78 12.79 2.97
CA ASN A 148 17.66 11.82 3.62
C ASN A 148 16.81 10.88 4.45
N PHE A 149 17.03 9.58 4.27
CA PHE A 149 16.25 8.55 4.95
C PHE A 149 17.14 7.38 5.33
N THR A 150 16.62 6.59 6.26
CA THR A 150 17.23 5.36 6.72
C THR A 150 16.19 4.27 6.59
N CYS A 151 16.57 3.15 5.96
CA CYS A 151 15.82 1.92 6.09
C CYS A 151 16.48 0.98 7.08
N ARG A 152 15.70 0.42 8.02
CA ARG A 152 16.17 -0.58 8.97
C ARG A 152 15.29 -1.80 8.96
N ALA A 153 15.89 -2.98 9.03
CA ALA A 153 15.15 -4.21 9.28
C ALA A 153 16.08 -5.23 9.91
N HIS A 154 15.64 -5.90 10.98
CA HIS A 154 16.50 -6.80 11.74
C HIS A 154 17.82 -6.10 12.15
N GLU A 155 18.97 -6.68 11.81
CA GLU A 155 20.31 -6.10 12.03
C GLU A 155 20.82 -5.27 10.83
N LEU A 156 20.03 -5.18 9.75
CA LEU A 156 20.40 -4.51 8.51
C LEU A 156 19.96 -3.04 8.53
N MET A 157 20.81 -2.18 7.97
CA MET A 157 20.55 -0.74 7.88
C MET A 157 21.16 -0.16 6.60
N ILE A 158 20.34 0.57 5.85
CA ILE A 158 20.76 1.35 4.69
C ILE A 158 20.49 2.83 4.98
N ASN A 159 21.51 3.67 4.83
CA ASN A 159 21.36 5.11 4.82
C ASN A 159 21.50 5.61 3.39
N SER A 160 20.53 6.39 2.93
CA SER A 160 20.55 6.90 1.57
C SER A 160 19.87 8.26 1.48
N SER A 161 20.01 8.88 0.31
CA SER A 161 19.38 10.15 -0.01
C SER A 161 18.65 10.04 -1.36
N TYR A 162 17.49 10.66 -1.39
CA TYR A 162 16.69 10.87 -2.59
C TYR A 162 17.03 12.24 -3.15
N GLN A 163 17.49 12.30 -4.41
CA GLN A 163 17.80 13.54 -5.11
C GLN A 163 17.59 13.35 -6.61
N ASN A 164 17.13 14.40 -7.31
CA ASN A 164 16.87 14.35 -8.76
C ASN A 164 15.94 13.17 -9.16
N ASN A 165 14.88 12.99 -8.38
CA ASN A 165 13.87 11.95 -8.53
C ASN A 165 14.36 10.49 -8.41
N ARG A 166 15.57 10.26 -7.89
CA ARG A 166 16.17 8.91 -7.76
C ARG A 166 17.01 8.77 -6.49
N CYS A 167 17.43 7.56 -6.19
CA CYS A 167 18.50 7.24 -5.25
C CYS A 167 19.37 6.12 -5.83
N SER A 168 20.55 5.89 -5.24
CA SER A 168 21.36 4.71 -5.59
C SER A 168 20.69 3.45 -5.04
N PRO A 169 20.35 2.47 -5.90
CA PRO A 169 19.88 1.17 -5.44
C PRO A 169 20.94 0.52 -4.56
N GLN A 170 20.51 -0.02 -3.43
CA GLN A 170 21.41 -0.67 -2.47
C GLN A 170 20.80 -1.98 -1.99
N GLU A 171 21.65 -2.98 -1.84
CA GLU A 171 21.29 -4.29 -1.29
C GLU A 171 22.31 -4.64 -0.21
N VAL A 172 21.81 -5.01 0.96
CA VAL A 172 22.64 -5.57 2.04
C VAL A 172 22.04 -6.89 2.49
N THR A 173 22.90 -7.88 2.67
CA THR A 173 22.51 -9.23 3.05
C THR A 173 23.23 -9.65 4.33
N SER A 174 22.52 -10.27 5.26
CA SER A 174 23.04 -10.79 6.53
C SER A 174 22.88 -12.31 6.60
N HIS A 175 23.97 -12.98 6.94
CA HIS A 175 24.05 -14.44 7.15
C HIS A 175 23.39 -15.28 6.04
N GLU A 176 23.38 -14.78 4.80
CA GLU A 176 22.78 -15.42 3.61
C GLU A 176 21.26 -15.69 3.70
N ILE A 177 20.58 -15.13 4.70
CA ILE A 177 19.13 -15.37 4.94
C ILE A 177 18.33 -14.08 4.86
N HIS A 178 18.84 -12.97 5.40
CA HIS A 178 18.12 -11.71 5.42
C HIS A 178 18.66 -10.77 4.36
N THR A 179 17.80 -10.20 3.54
CA THR A 179 18.16 -9.22 2.52
C THR A 179 17.33 -7.95 2.71
N LEU A 180 17.99 -6.80 2.67
CA LEU A 180 17.37 -5.48 2.68
C LEU A 180 17.71 -4.78 1.36
N ILE A 181 16.69 -4.45 0.57
CA ILE A 181 16.81 -3.82 -0.75
C ILE A 181 16.16 -2.46 -0.71
N LEU A 182 16.87 -1.46 -1.22
CA LEU A 182 16.39 -0.09 -1.38
C LEU A 182 16.20 0.24 -2.87
N ASP A 183 15.02 0.74 -3.20
CA ASP A 183 14.70 1.27 -4.54
C ASP A 183 13.96 2.62 -4.42
N CYS A 184 14.21 3.53 -5.36
CA CYS A 184 13.55 4.82 -5.44
C CYS A 184 13.07 5.12 -6.86
N SER A 185 11.82 5.54 -6.96
CA SER A 185 11.20 6.07 -8.17
C SER A 185 10.86 7.55 -8.02
N GLU A 186 10.29 8.16 -9.06
CA GLU A 186 9.80 9.54 -8.98
C GLU A 186 8.64 9.71 -7.96
N GLU A 187 7.93 8.62 -7.67
CA GLU A 187 6.72 8.65 -6.84
C GLU A 187 6.95 8.17 -5.41
N SER A 188 7.89 7.25 -5.20
CA SER A 188 8.08 6.63 -3.90
C SER A 188 9.50 6.14 -3.63
N ILE A 189 9.86 6.11 -2.35
CA ILE A 189 11.01 5.35 -1.83
C ILE A 189 10.44 4.06 -1.26
N ILE A 190 11.01 2.93 -1.67
CA ILE A 190 10.57 1.60 -1.26
C ILE A 190 11.74 0.90 -0.60
N CYS A 191 11.52 0.37 0.59
CA CYS A 191 12.47 -0.53 1.21
C CYS A 191 11.84 -1.90 1.42
N ASN A 192 12.52 -2.94 0.94
CA ASN A 192 12.08 -4.32 1.00
C ASN A 192 12.99 -5.11 1.91
N HIS A 193 12.42 -5.74 2.92
CA HIS A 193 13.09 -6.74 3.75
C HIS A 193 12.57 -8.12 3.37
N SER A 194 13.46 -9.04 3.07
CA SER A 194 13.09 -10.41 2.67
C SER A 194 13.98 -11.46 3.33
N ASN A 195 13.44 -12.66 3.38
CA ASN A 195 14.16 -13.90 3.61
C ASN A 195 13.63 -14.99 2.64
N PRO A 196 14.19 -16.21 2.60
CA PRO A 196 13.76 -17.24 1.65
C PRO A 196 12.26 -17.60 1.67
N VAL A 197 11.54 -17.25 2.75
CA VAL A 197 10.12 -17.63 2.92
C VAL A 197 9.17 -16.45 2.84
N SER A 198 9.65 -15.20 2.92
CA SER A 198 8.77 -14.04 3.06
C SER A 198 9.44 -12.74 2.61
N LEU A 199 8.62 -11.78 2.20
CA LEU A 199 9.02 -10.43 1.85
C LEU A 199 8.01 -9.45 2.43
N LYS A 200 8.52 -8.36 3.02
CA LYS A 200 7.73 -7.22 3.49
C LYS A 200 8.37 -5.93 2.99
N GLU A 201 7.54 -4.92 2.79
CA GLU A 201 7.97 -3.62 2.32
C GLU A 201 7.45 -2.51 3.22
N ASP A 202 8.18 -1.40 3.23
CA ASP A 202 7.74 -0.11 3.72
C ASP A 202 8.01 0.94 2.66
N ARG A 203 7.12 1.92 2.56
CA ARG A 203 7.06 2.86 1.45
C ARG A 203 6.76 4.26 1.93
N ILE A 204 7.51 5.20 1.37
CA ILE A 204 7.25 6.63 1.51
C ILE A 204 6.84 7.19 0.17
N ASN A 205 5.71 7.89 0.13
CA ASN A 205 5.28 8.65 -1.05
C ASN A 205 6.03 9.98 -1.11
N ILE A 206 6.79 10.19 -2.18
CA ILE A 206 7.58 11.42 -2.39
C ILE A 206 6.68 12.66 -2.44
N LYS A 207 5.46 12.53 -2.98
CA LYS A 207 4.48 13.62 -3.05
C LYS A 207 4.12 14.18 -1.66
N GLU A 208 4.13 13.36 -0.61
CA GLU A 208 3.81 13.83 0.74
C GLU A 208 4.96 14.63 1.39
N LEU A 209 6.20 14.41 0.93
CA LEU A 209 7.40 15.03 1.48
C LEU A 209 7.90 16.23 0.65
N CYS A 210 7.85 16.09 -0.67
CA CYS A 210 8.37 17.06 -1.63
C CYS A 210 7.30 18.05 -2.12
N ILE A 211 6.05 17.87 -1.71
CA ILE A 211 4.99 18.88 -1.86
C ILE A 211 4.73 19.45 -0.48
N ASN A 212 5.52 20.45 -0.09
CA ASN A 212 5.06 21.31 0.98
C ASN A 212 3.79 22.01 0.51
N LYS A 213 2.73 21.87 1.31
CA LYS A 213 1.52 22.68 1.23
C LYS A 213 1.95 24.11 0.93
N GLU A 214 1.36 24.73 -0.09
CA GLU A 214 1.05 26.14 0.08
C GLU A 214 0.27 26.23 1.39
N SER A 215 0.94 26.45 2.52
CA SER A 215 0.27 26.99 3.69
C SER A 215 -0.19 28.33 3.17
N GLY A 216 -1.50 28.40 2.91
CA GLY A 216 -2.13 29.44 2.13
C GLY A 216 -1.42 30.77 2.30
N SER A 217 -0.61 31.11 1.30
CA SER A 217 -0.71 32.43 0.73
C SER A 217 -2.09 32.48 0.06
N ASP A 218 -3.15 32.46 0.88
CA ASP A 218 -4.19 33.45 0.69
C ASP A 218 -3.50 34.79 1.02
N ASN A 219 -2.61 35.21 0.13
CA ASN A 219 -2.65 36.57 -0.34
C ASN A 219 -4.04 36.71 -0.94
N HIS A 220 -5.04 36.84 -0.07
CA HIS A 220 -6.17 37.70 -0.35
C HIS A 220 -5.55 39.09 -0.45
N LEU A 221 -4.89 39.34 -1.59
CA LEU A 221 -5.07 40.57 -2.32
C LEU A 221 -6.58 40.74 -2.29
N ILE A 222 -7.06 41.53 -1.33
CA ILE A 222 -8.30 42.23 -1.53
C ILE A 222 -8.00 43.02 -2.79
N ASP A 223 -8.34 42.45 -3.94
CA ASP A 223 -8.44 43.18 -5.18
C ASP A 223 -9.42 44.28 -4.86
N SER A 224 -8.86 45.45 -4.55
CA SER A 224 -9.52 46.68 -4.16
C SER A 224 -10.18 47.29 -5.40
N SER A 225 -11.02 46.48 -6.04
CA SER A 225 -11.74 46.77 -7.27
C SER A 225 -13.26 46.72 -7.04
N LEU A 226 -13.72 46.14 -5.91
CA LEU A 226 -15.15 46.01 -5.60
C LEU A 226 -15.68 46.89 -4.45
N LEU A 227 -14.91 47.87 -3.96
CA LEU A 227 -15.42 48.91 -3.03
C LEU A 227 -15.87 50.19 -3.77
N GLY A 228 -15.43 50.38 -5.01
CA GLY A 228 -15.87 51.48 -5.87
C GLY A 228 -17.37 51.43 -6.23
N PRO A 229 -17.95 50.28 -6.63
CA PRO A 229 -19.34 50.24 -7.07
C PRO A 229 -20.34 50.35 -5.90
N VAL A 230 -19.99 49.85 -4.71
CA VAL A 230 -20.90 49.80 -3.56
C VAL A 230 -21.09 51.19 -2.93
N VAL A 231 -20.01 51.98 -2.82
CA VAL A 231 -20.08 53.36 -2.31
C VAL A 231 -20.75 54.28 -3.34
N GLY A 232 -20.50 54.05 -4.64
CA GLY A 232 -21.17 54.77 -5.72
C GLY A 232 -22.70 54.53 -5.74
N LEU A 233 -23.13 53.27 -5.61
CA LEU A 233 -24.55 52.91 -5.54
C LEU A 233 -25.24 53.52 -4.31
N ALA A 234 -24.60 53.50 -3.15
CA ALA A 234 -25.15 54.12 -1.94
C ALA A 234 -25.33 55.64 -2.11
N ALA A 235 -24.36 56.33 -2.72
CA ALA A 235 -24.46 57.77 -2.99
C ALA A 235 -25.58 58.11 -3.97
N VAL A 236 -25.76 57.30 -5.02
CA VAL A 236 -26.87 57.46 -5.99
C VAL A 236 -28.22 57.21 -5.32
N CYS A 237 -28.35 56.18 -4.49
CA CYS A 237 -29.58 55.92 -3.73
C CYS A 237 -29.93 57.08 -2.78
N ILE A 238 -28.92 57.65 -2.08
CA ILE A 238 -29.13 58.81 -1.20
C ILE A 238 -29.57 60.04 -2.01
N LEU A 239 -28.94 60.32 -3.16
CA LEU A 239 -29.35 61.43 -4.02
C LEU A 239 -30.78 61.28 -4.53
N MET A 240 -31.18 60.05 -4.92
CA MET A 240 -32.55 59.76 -5.35
C MET A 240 -33.58 59.94 -4.21
N LEU A 241 -33.22 59.56 -2.98
CA LEU A 241 -34.05 59.81 -1.80
C LEU A 241 -34.14 61.31 -1.47
N CYS A 242 -33.05 62.06 -1.58
CA CYS A 242 -33.08 63.51 -1.38
C CYS A 242 -33.95 64.22 -2.43
N LEU A 243 -33.88 63.78 -3.69
CA LEU A 243 -34.72 64.31 -4.77
C LEU A 243 -36.20 63.97 -4.58
N SER A 244 -36.52 62.74 -4.18
CA SER A 244 -37.93 62.35 -3.93
C SER A 244 -38.52 63.13 -2.76
N VAL A 245 -37.75 63.37 -1.69
CA VAL A 245 -38.15 64.21 -0.56
C VAL A 245 -38.30 65.67 -0.98
N PHE A 246 -37.37 66.21 -1.78
CA PHE A 246 -37.46 67.58 -2.30
C PHE A 246 -38.69 67.78 -3.20
N LEU A 247 -38.96 66.84 -4.11
CA LEU A 247 -40.14 66.85 -4.96
C LEU A 247 -41.43 66.68 -4.14
N TYR A 248 -41.43 65.85 -3.10
CA TYR A 248 -42.53 65.73 -2.16
C TYR A 248 -42.80 67.05 -1.43
N PHE A 249 -41.76 67.76 -0.97
CA PHE A 249 -41.92 69.08 -0.36
C PHE A 249 -42.40 70.14 -1.35
N LYS A 250 -41.91 70.13 -2.60
CA LYS A 250 -42.41 71.00 -3.68
C LYS A 250 -43.87 70.73 -4.02
N TYR A 251 -44.25 69.46 -4.13
CA TYR A 251 -45.63 69.03 -4.35
C TYR A 251 -46.55 69.47 -3.20
N LYS A 252 -46.12 69.25 -1.95
CA LYS A 252 -46.86 69.69 -0.76
C LYS A 252 -46.97 71.21 -0.65
N LYS A 253 -45.96 71.96 -1.10
CA LYS A 253 -45.96 73.43 -1.10
C LYS A 253 -46.75 74.03 -2.27
N GLY A 254 -46.93 73.28 -3.37
CA GLY A 254 -47.81 73.62 -4.48
C GLY A 254 -49.27 73.20 -4.30
N ALA A 255 -49.56 72.28 -3.37
CA ALA A 255 -50.91 71.82 -3.04
C ALA A 255 -51.65 72.71 -2.00
N GLN A 256 -51.12 73.89 -1.69
CA GLN A 256 -51.77 74.90 -0.85
C GLN A 256 -52.10 76.22 -1.58
N GLU A 257 -52.10 76.22 -2.91
CA GLU A 257 -52.62 77.32 -3.72
C GLU A 257 -53.67 76.77 -4.72
N GLU A 258 -54.92 77.10 -4.40
CA GLU A 258 -56.19 77.05 -5.16
C GLU A 258 -56.69 75.76 -5.84
N VAL A 259 -57.72 75.22 -5.19
CA VAL A 259 -58.94 74.67 -5.77
C VAL A 259 -59.56 75.64 -6.79
N ALA A 260 -59.68 75.22 -8.05
CA ALA A 260 -60.78 75.60 -8.94
C ALA A 260 -60.99 74.52 -10.03
N GLU A 261 -61.92 73.61 -9.73
CA GLU A 261 -62.99 73.13 -10.63
C GLU A 261 -62.69 72.19 -11.85
N CYS A 262 -63.17 70.95 -11.67
CA CYS A 262 -63.78 69.98 -12.62
C CYS A 262 -62.96 69.08 -13.58
N SER A 263 -62.86 67.81 -13.15
CA SER A 263 -62.91 66.54 -13.92
C SER A 263 -61.70 66.06 -14.75
N SER A 264 -61.23 64.83 -14.46
CA SER A 264 -61.23 63.71 -15.42
C SER A 264 -60.65 62.41 -14.82
N VAL A 265 -61.07 61.29 -15.41
CA VAL A 265 -60.94 59.88 -15.00
C VAL A 265 -59.49 59.33 -15.07
N TYR A 266 -58.48 60.15 -15.32
CA TYR A 266 -57.08 59.71 -15.50
C TYR A 266 -56.31 59.43 -14.20
N ALA A 267 -56.80 59.87 -13.03
CA ALA A 267 -56.07 59.74 -11.77
C ALA A 267 -56.09 58.33 -11.14
N GLN A 268 -56.98 57.42 -11.57
CA GLN A 268 -57.05 56.08 -10.97
C GLN A 268 -56.10 55.04 -11.59
N VAL A 269 -55.55 55.27 -12.78
CA VAL A 269 -54.65 54.30 -13.43
C VAL A 269 -53.20 54.48 -12.97
N GLU A 270 -52.75 55.70 -12.65
CA GLU A 270 -51.38 55.97 -12.19
C GLU A 270 -51.12 55.51 -10.73
N VAL A 271 -52.11 55.62 -9.84
CA VAL A 271 -51.94 55.18 -8.43
C VAL A 271 -51.82 53.65 -8.34
N SER A 272 -52.55 52.91 -9.18
CA SER A 272 -52.46 51.45 -9.28
C SER A 272 -51.09 50.97 -9.78
N PHE A 273 -50.48 51.69 -10.72
CA PHE A 273 -49.16 51.34 -11.26
C PHE A 273 -48.03 51.62 -10.25
N ILE A 274 -48.13 52.71 -9.48
CA ILE A 274 -47.15 53.08 -8.44
C ILE A 274 -47.23 52.12 -7.24
N ILE A 275 -48.43 51.71 -6.80
CA ILE A 275 -48.58 50.72 -5.72
C ILE A 275 -48.02 49.36 -6.16
N LYS A 276 -48.31 48.93 -7.40
CA LYS A 276 -47.74 47.68 -7.93
C LYS A 276 -46.22 47.70 -7.99
N LEU A 277 -45.60 48.81 -8.41
CA LEU A 277 -44.14 48.98 -8.43
C LEU A 277 -43.51 48.96 -7.03
N ALA A 278 -44.18 49.58 -6.05
CA ALA A 278 -43.73 49.56 -4.66
C ALA A 278 -43.78 48.14 -4.07
N ASP A 279 -44.85 47.38 -4.33
CA ASP A 279 -44.98 45.99 -3.90
C ASP A 279 -43.95 45.07 -4.58
N THR A 280 -43.62 45.27 -5.87
CA THR A 280 -42.54 44.51 -6.52
C THR A 280 -41.18 44.82 -5.92
N MET A 281 -40.90 46.08 -5.56
CA MET A 281 -39.63 46.46 -4.94
C MET A 281 -39.49 45.91 -3.52
N VAL A 282 -40.58 45.86 -2.74
CA VAL A 282 -40.61 45.23 -1.41
C VAL A 282 -40.39 43.71 -1.53
N MET A 283 -41.03 43.04 -2.50
CA MET A 283 -40.83 41.60 -2.74
C MET A 283 -39.39 41.27 -3.17
N LEU A 284 -38.77 42.09 -4.04
CA LEU A 284 -37.37 41.92 -4.43
C LEU A 284 -36.41 42.09 -3.23
N SER A 285 -36.67 43.06 -2.35
CA SER A 285 -35.85 43.22 -1.14
C SER A 285 -35.98 42.06 -0.15
N CYS A 286 -37.18 41.47 0.01
CA CYS A 286 -37.37 40.28 0.85
C CYS A 286 -36.66 39.04 0.26
N CYS A 287 -36.68 38.85 -1.06
CA CYS A 287 -35.98 37.75 -1.73
C CYS A 287 -34.46 37.83 -1.54
N VAL A 288 -33.87 39.03 -1.58
CA VAL A 288 -32.42 39.23 -1.35
C VAL A 288 -32.03 38.92 0.11
N VAL A 289 -32.89 39.27 1.07
CA VAL A 289 -32.65 38.95 2.50
C VAL A 289 -32.80 37.45 2.77
N LEU A 290 -33.80 36.79 2.18
CA LEU A 290 -34.00 35.34 2.29
C LEU A 290 -32.85 34.54 1.63
N PHE A 291 -32.34 34.99 0.48
CA PHE A 291 -31.21 34.35 -0.20
C PHE A 291 -29.93 34.40 0.66
N ASN A 292 -29.67 35.53 1.32
CA ASN A 292 -28.56 35.68 2.27
C ASN A 292 -28.74 34.85 3.55
N HIS A 293 -29.98 34.65 4.02
CA HIS A 293 -30.26 33.83 5.21
C HIS A 293 -30.13 32.32 4.95
N VAL A 294 -30.43 31.85 3.72
CA VAL A 294 -30.28 30.44 3.32
C VAL A 294 -28.81 30.06 3.09
N GLN A 295 -27.99 30.95 2.52
CA GLN A 295 -26.54 30.74 2.36
C GLN A 295 -25.80 30.61 3.71
N ASN A 296 -26.19 31.38 4.72
CA ASN A 296 -25.54 31.35 6.04
C ASN A 296 -25.86 30.11 6.89
N ASN A 297 -26.93 29.35 6.60
CA ASN A 297 -27.30 28.17 7.41
C ASN A 297 -26.79 26.83 6.86
N PHE A 298 -26.33 26.77 5.60
CA PHE A 298 -25.73 25.54 5.03
C PHE A 298 -24.29 25.26 5.51
N GLY A 299 -23.60 26.26 6.08
CA GLY A 299 -22.24 26.12 6.60
C GLY A 299 -22.10 25.48 7.99
N ARG A 300 -23.18 24.97 8.61
CA ARG A 300 -23.18 24.55 10.03
C ARG A 300 -23.56 23.09 10.31
N ILE A 301 -23.53 22.19 9.31
CA ILE A 301 -24.00 20.79 9.46
C ILE A 301 -22.91 19.70 9.30
N TYR A 302 -21.67 20.01 8.93
CA TYR A 302 -20.62 18.98 8.80
C TYR A 302 -19.51 19.10 9.86
N HIS A 303 -19.83 18.75 11.10
CA HIS A 303 -18.85 18.23 12.06
C HIS A 303 -19.57 17.23 12.98
N VAL A 304 -19.57 15.96 12.58
CA VAL A 304 -19.96 14.82 13.44
C VAL A 304 -18.74 13.89 13.52
N HIS A 305 -18.35 13.60 14.76
CA HIS A 305 -17.31 12.65 15.20
C HIS A 305 -17.41 11.26 14.55
N PRO A 306 -16.30 10.51 14.45
CA PRO A 306 -16.35 9.06 14.53
C PRO A 306 -15.96 8.57 15.93
N PHE A 307 -16.91 7.92 16.60
CA PHE A 307 -16.66 6.95 17.67
C PHE A 307 -17.10 5.58 17.13
N LEU A 308 -16.12 4.71 16.86
CA LEU A 308 -16.08 3.25 17.06
C LEU A 308 -14.87 2.69 16.32
#